data_AF-A0A7X7I0T5-F1
#
_entry.id   AF-A0A7X7I0T5-F1
#
_cell.length_a   1.000
_cell.length_b   1.000
_cell.length_c   1.000
_cell.angle_alpha   90.00
_cell.angle_beta   90.00
_cell.angle_gamma   90.00
#
_symmetry.space_group_name_H-M   'P 1'
#
loop_
_entity.id
_entity.type
_entity.pdbx_description
1 polymer ?
#
loop_
_entity_poly.entity_id
_entity_poly.type
_entity_poly.pdbx_seq_one_letter_code
_entity_poly.pdbx_strand_id
1 'polypeptide(L)'
;MIRYALIAAAALLCIGCASKNEVEITNLAGGSIYLNFRAEIHAIPPSGTKTITGIPNGTYEYSTTYTIPFGYSGTVDGDAAAGTFIFEDKDTKINMLYSSTVNDSTYTLHCTSSSTRNLNSTDPLTGTE
;
A
#
# COMPACT_ATOMS: atom_id res chain seq x y z
N MET A 1 -22.53 -27.52 35.15
CA MET A 1 -23.00 -26.76 33.97
C MET A 1 -22.16 -25.51 33.66
N ILE A 2 -20.95 -25.35 34.21
CA ILE A 2 -20.10 -24.14 34.03
C ILE A 2 -18.99 -24.32 32.99
N ARG A 3 -18.74 -25.54 32.51
CA ARG A 3 -17.59 -25.85 31.64
C ARG A 3 -17.83 -25.61 30.14
N TYR A 4 -19.08 -25.47 29.70
CA TYR A 4 -19.42 -25.26 28.28
C TYR A 4 -19.55 -23.76 27.90
N ALA A 5 -19.68 -22.87 28.89
CA ALA A 5 -19.80 -21.44 28.65
C ALA A 5 -18.47 -20.78 28.22
N LEU A 6 -17.34 -21.34 28.65
CA LEU A 6 -16.00 -20.82 28.31
C LEU A 6 -15.55 -21.16 26.88
N ILE A 7 -16.05 -22.25 26.30
CA ILE A 7 -15.67 -22.67 24.95
C ILE A 7 -16.46 -21.87 23.88
N ALA A 8 -17.69 -21.44 24.19
CA ALA A 8 -18.48 -20.61 23.28
C ALA A 8 -17.99 -19.16 23.18
N ALA A 9 -17.40 -18.61 24.26
CA ALA A 9 -16.87 -17.25 24.27
C ALA A 9 -15.55 -17.08 23.47
N ALA A 10 -14.79 -18.18 23.28
CA ALA A 10 -13.55 -18.16 22.50
C ALA A 10 -13.77 -18.26 20.98
N ALA A 11 -14.93 -18.76 20.53
CA ALA A 11 -15.26 -18.90 19.11
C ALA A 11 -15.81 -17.61 18.48
N LEU A 12 -16.21 -16.61 19.27
CA LEU A 12 -16.81 -15.37 18.79
C LEU A 12 -15.80 -14.24 18.49
N LEU A 13 -14.52 -14.43 18.82
CA LEU A 13 -13.47 -13.41 18.67
C LEU A 13 -12.77 -13.42 17.29
N CYS A 14 -13.11 -14.35 16.41
CA CYS A 14 -12.41 -14.53 15.12
C CYS A 14 -13.20 -14.04 13.90
N ILE A 15 -14.36 -13.40 14.06
CA ILE A 15 -15.06 -12.74 12.95
C ILE A 15 -14.55 -11.30 12.84
N GLY A 16 -13.22 -11.14 12.71
CA GLY A 16 -12.67 -9.91 12.18
C GLY A 16 -13.18 -9.80 10.75
N CYS A 17 -14.09 -8.86 10.49
CA CYS A 17 -14.56 -8.57 9.14
C CYS A 17 -13.33 -8.35 8.26
N ALA A 18 -13.08 -9.23 7.29
CA ALA A 18 -11.93 -9.11 6.41
C ALA A 18 -12.02 -7.77 5.68
N SER A 19 -11.09 -6.86 5.94
CA SER A 19 -11.01 -5.58 5.25
C SER A 19 -10.80 -5.83 3.76
N LYS A 20 -11.44 -5.00 2.94
CA LYS A 20 -11.30 -5.03 1.49
C LYS A 20 -10.29 -4.00 0.99
N ASN A 21 -9.42 -3.53 1.88
CA ASN A 21 -8.42 -2.54 1.52
C ASN A 21 -7.42 -3.15 0.55
N GLU A 22 -7.00 -2.32 -0.41
CA GLU A 22 -6.08 -2.73 -1.45
C GLU A 22 -5.13 -1.61 -1.85
N VAL A 23 -3.97 -2.02 -2.36
CA VAL A 23 -3.02 -1.16 -3.05
C VAL A 23 -2.84 -1.72 -4.45
N GLU A 24 -3.13 -0.91 -5.47
CA GLU A 24 -2.79 -1.21 -6.85
C GLU A 24 -1.56 -0.41 -7.25
N ILE A 25 -0.52 -1.10 -7.72
CA ILE A 25 0.71 -0.50 -8.20
C ILE A 25 0.82 -0.75 -9.70
N THR A 26 0.87 0.33 -10.48
CA THR A 26 1.10 0.28 -11.92
C THR A 26 2.48 0.85 -12.23
N ASN A 27 3.27 0.11 -13.01
CA ASN A 27 4.60 0.50 -13.44
C ASN A 27 4.62 0.85 -14.92
N LEU A 28 4.67 2.16 -15.23
CA LEU A 28 4.95 2.68 -16.57
C LEU A 28 6.42 3.09 -16.75
N ALA A 29 7.25 2.90 -15.73
CA ALA A 29 8.66 3.22 -15.77
C ALA A 29 9.44 2.19 -16.62
N GLY A 30 10.59 2.61 -17.13
CA GLY A 30 11.44 1.75 -17.97
C GLY A 30 12.11 0.60 -17.21
N GLY A 31 12.28 0.74 -15.90
CA GLY A 31 12.84 -0.28 -15.00
C GLY A 31 11.79 -0.98 -14.14
N SER A 32 12.14 -2.17 -13.63
CA SER A 32 11.31 -2.87 -12.64
C SER A 32 11.24 -2.09 -11.32
N ILE A 33 10.08 -2.12 -10.69
CA ILE A 33 9.82 -1.57 -9.35
C ILE A 33 9.75 -2.71 -8.35
N TYR A 34 10.35 -2.52 -7.18
CA TYR A 34 10.29 -3.44 -6.05
C TYR A 34 9.78 -2.70 -4.83
N LEU A 35 8.52 -2.94 -4.48
CA LEU A 35 7.88 -2.36 -3.31
C LEU A 35 8.05 -3.32 -2.13
N ASN A 36 8.74 -2.89 -1.08
CA ASN A 36 8.77 -3.58 0.20
C ASN A 36 7.63 -3.04 1.06
N PHE A 37 6.64 -3.90 1.31
CA PHE A 37 5.43 -3.58 2.06
C PHE A 37 5.05 -4.77 2.93
N ARG A 38 4.79 -4.53 4.23
CA ARG A 38 4.42 -5.58 5.20
C ARG A 38 5.39 -6.78 5.21
N ALA A 39 6.69 -6.49 5.13
CA ALA A 39 7.78 -7.48 5.08
C ALA A 39 7.74 -8.42 3.85
N GLU A 40 7.01 -8.04 2.80
CA GLU A 40 7.00 -8.72 1.52
C GLU A 40 7.54 -7.80 0.42
N ILE A 41 8.37 -8.36 -0.47
CA ILE A 41 8.84 -7.66 -1.67
C ILE A 41 7.90 -8.00 -2.81
N HIS A 42 7.24 -6.98 -3.33
CA HIS A 42 6.41 -7.07 -4.53
C HIS A 42 7.19 -6.52 -5.72
N ALA A 43 7.54 -7.40 -6.66
CA ALA A 43 8.18 -7.03 -7.90
C ALA A 43 7.12 -6.69 -8.97
N ILE A 44 7.26 -5.54 -9.61
CA ILE A 44 6.39 -5.08 -10.70
C ILE A 44 7.29 -4.80 -11.91
N PRO A 45 7.28 -5.67 -12.94
CA PRO A 45 8.09 -5.46 -14.15
C PRO A 45 7.62 -4.21 -14.92
N PRO A 46 8.42 -3.70 -15.87
CA PRO A 46 7.99 -2.63 -16.76
C PRO A 46 6.66 -2.95 -17.44
N SER A 47 5.78 -1.96 -17.54
CA SER A 47 4.40 -2.11 -18.04
C SER A 47 3.51 -3.09 -17.24
N GLY A 48 3.94 -3.48 -16.05
CA GLY A 48 3.22 -4.39 -15.17
C GLY A 48 2.30 -3.67 -14.18
N THR A 49 1.29 -4.40 -13.71
CA THR A 49 0.43 -3.98 -12.60
C THR A 49 0.38 -5.07 -11.55
N LYS A 50 0.34 -4.68 -10.27
CA LYS A 50 0.20 -5.58 -9.12
C LYS A 50 -0.81 -5.03 -8.14
N THR A 51 -1.78 -5.85 -7.76
CA THR A 51 -2.74 -5.55 -6.69
C THR A 51 -2.40 -6.35 -5.43
N ILE A 52 -2.37 -5.69 -4.29
CA ILE A 52 -2.20 -6.27 -2.95
C ILE A 52 -3.53 -6.05 -2.22
N THR A 53 -4.20 -7.13 -1.82
CA THR A 53 -5.56 -7.08 -1.26
C THR A 53 -5.61 -7.60 0.17
N GLY A 54 -6.70 -7.32 0.88
CA GLY A 54 -6.94 -7.88 2.21
C GLY A 54 -6.07 -7.24 3.29
N ILE A 55 -5.73 -5.97 3.10
CA ILE A 55 -4.84 -5.23 4.00
C ILE A 55 -5.65 -4.79 5.23
N PRO A 56 -5.29 -5.16 6.46
CA PRO A 56 -6.01 -4.71 7.66
C PRO A 56 -6.00 -3.18 7.79
N ASN A 57 -6.94 -2.64 8.55
CA ASN A 57 -6.91 -1.21 8.88
C ASN A 57 -5.67 -0.89 9.70
N GLY A 58 -5.07 0.27 9.42
CA GLY A 58 -3.84 0.71 10.06
C GLY A 58 -2.99 1.60 9.18
N THR A 59 -1.86 2.00 9.74
CA THR A 59 -0.85 2.82 9.07
C THR A 59 0.39 1.97 8.84
N TYR A 60 0.87 1.93 7.61
CA TYR A 60 1.96 1.05 7.20
C TYR A 60 2.98 1.83 6.38
N GLU A 61 4.25 1.66 6.74
CA GLU A 61 5.36 2.15 5.93
C GLU A 61 5.59 1.23 4.72
N TYR A 62 6.02 1.83 3.63
CA TYR A 62 6.55 1.12 2.48
C TYR A 62 7.84 1.79 2.00
N SER A 63 8.68 1.00 1.33
CA SER A 63 9.85 1.51 0.62
C SER A 63 9.91 0.91 -0.77
N THR A 64 10.53 1.65 -1.67
CA THR A 64 10.63 1.31 -3.09
C THR A 64 12.09 1.31 -3.49
N THR A 65 12.49 0.24 -4.17
CA THR A 65 13.73 0.21 -4.96
C THR A 65 13.38 -0.03 -6.41
N TYR A 66 14.27 0.35 -7.33
CA TYR A 66 14.00 0.28 -8.76
C TYR A 66 15.26 -0.06 -9.54
N THR A 67 15.06 -0.65 -10.71
CA THR A 67 16.16 -0.92 -11.64
C THR A 67 16.39 0.30 -12.51
N ILE A 68 17.64 0.75 -12.60
CA ILE A 68 18.04 1.79 -13.54
C ILE A 68 18.51 1.10 -14.83
N PRO A 69 17.98 1.47 -16.01
CA PRO A 69 18.47 0.91 -17.26
C PRO A 69 19.98 1.17 -17.45
N PHE A 70 20.66 0.27 -18.16
CA PHE A 70 22.10 0.37 -18.36
C PHE A 70 22.48 1.69 -19.04
N GLY A 71 23.55 2.32 -18.58
CA GLY A 71 24.07 3.57 -19.14
C GLY A 71 23.49 4.85 -18.54
N TYR A 72 22.58 4.75 -17.57
CA TYR A 72 22.00 5.90 -16.87
C TYR A 72 22.43 5.95 -15.40
N SER A 73 22.51 7.17 -14.85
CA SER A 73 22.48 7.39 -13.40
C SER A 73 21.02 7.42 -12.91
N GLY A 74 20.79 7.11 -11.64
CA GLY A 74 19.46 7.13 -11.05
C GLY A 74 19.23 8.30 -10.12
N THR A 75 18.06 8.91 -10.21
CA THR A 75 17.52 9.82 -9.19
C THR A 75 16.04 9.52 -8.96
N VAL A 76 15.52 10.02 -7.84
CA VAL A 76 14.13 9.89 -7.44
C VAL A 76 13.55 11.29 -7.29
N ASP A 77 12.36 11.50 -7.83
CA ASP A 77 11.59 12.72 -7.61
C ASP A 77 10.62 12.54 -6.43
N GLY A 78 10.66 13.47 -5.49
CA GLY A 78 9.84 13.48 -4.28
C GLY A 78 9.90 12.16 -3.50
N ASP A 79 8.73 11.70 -3.07
CA ASP A 79 8.55 10.55 -2.17
C ASP A 79 8.45 9.21 -2.91
N ALA A 80 8.87 9.12 -4.18
CA ALA A 80 8.76 7.87 -4.94
C ALA A 80 9.60 6.70 -4.37
N ALA A 81 10.55 6.98 -3.47
CA ALA A 81 11.38 5.97 -2.81
C ALA A 81 10.74 5.39 -1.54
N ALA A 82 9.85 6.09 -0.85
CA ALA A 82 9.27 5.64 0.42
C ALA A 82 8.05 6.46 0.80
N GLY A 83 7.16 5.89 1.59
CA GLY A 83 6.03 6.64 2.13
C GLY A 83 5.18 5.80 3.06
N THR A 84 3.96 6.28 3.27
CA THR A 84 3.00 5.69 4.22
C THR A 84 1.67 5.44 3.55
N PHE A 85 1.12 4.24 3.74
CA PHE A 85 -0.27 3.94 3.45
C PHE A 85 -1.10 4.00 4.71
N ILE A 86 -2.28 4.62 4.61
CA ILE A 86 -3.22 4.79 5.72
C ILE A 86 -4.55 4.17 5.30
N PHE A 87 -4.99 3.16 6.05
CA PHE A 87 -6.26 2.47 5.85
C PHE A 87 -7.14 2.62 7.09
N GLU A 88 -8.03 3.60 7.08
CA GLU A 88 -8.96 3.87 8.19
C GLU A 88 -10.34 3.25 7.96
N ASP A 89 -10.80 3.23 6.70
CA ASP A 89 -12.06 2.61 6.28
C ASP A 89 -11.86 1.13 5.89
N LYS A 90 -12.96 0.37 5.74
CA LYS A 90 -12.92 -1.09 5.50
C LYS A 90 -12.77 -1.48 4.02
N ASP A 91 -12.63 -0.49 3.14
CA ASP A 91 -12.61 -0.59 1.67
C ASP A 91 -11.77 0.53 1.03
N THR A 92 -10.75 1.02 1.74
CA THR A 92 -9.80 2.00 1.22
C THR A 92 -8.96 1.40 0.10
N LYS A 93 -8.95 2.05 -1.06
CA LYS A 93 -8.12 1.71 -2.21
C LYS A 93 -7.04 2.77 -2.40
N ILE A 94 -5.80 2.33 -2.57
CA ILE A 94 -4.68 3.20 -2.91
C ILE A 94 -4.17 2.82 -4.30
N ASN A 95 -4.06 3.80 -5.19
CA ASN A 95 -3.50 3.60 -6.52
C ASN A 95 -2.17 4.33 -6.61
N MET A 96 -1.11 3.58 -6.92
CA MET A 96 0.22 4.10 -7.19
C MET A 96 0.56 3.95 -8.67
N LEU A 97 1.08 5.02 -9.25
CA LEU A 97 1.55 5.04 -10.63
C LEU A 97 3.01 5.46 -10.66
N TYR A 98 3.88 4.51 -10.99
CA TYR A 98 5.28 4.77 -11.26
C TYR A 98 5.48 5.12 -12.73
N SER A 99 6.29 6.13 -12.98
CA SER A 99 6.75 6.50 -14.31
C SER A 99 8.20 6.93 -14.25
N SER A 100 8.84 7.05 -15.41
CA SER A 100 10.21 7.54 -15.48
C SER A 100 10.42 8.48 -16.63
N THR A 101 11.30 9.45 -16.42
CA THR A 101 11.86 10.29 -17.48
C THR A 101 13.35 10.06 -17.60
N VAL A 102 13.89 10.35 -18.78
CA VAL A 102 15.33 10.34 -19.03
C VAL A 102 15.71 11.71 -19.56
N ASN A 103 16.62 12.40 -18.87
CA ASN A 103 17.18 13.67 -19.31
C ASN A 103 18.69 13.68 -19.02
N ASP A 104 19.52 14.07 -20.00
CA ASP A 104 20.98 14.16 -19.88
C ASP A 104 21.63 12.93 -19.19
N SER A 105 21.27 11.72 -19.63
CA SER A 105 21.75 10.45 -19.06
C SER A 105 21.36 10.18 -17.60
N THR A 106 20.42 10.95 -17.04
CA THR A 106 19.81 10.72 -15.73
C THR A 106 18.42 10.11 -15.90
N TYR A 107 18.20 8.95 -15.31
CA TYR A 107 16.91 8.30 -15.17
C TYR A 107 16.26 8.78 -13.87
N THR A 108 15.16 9.51 -14.00
CA THR A 108 14.37 10.00 -12.86
C THR A 108 13.14 9.14 -12.69
N LEU A 109 13.00 8.51 -11.53
CA LEU A 109 11.76 7.83 -11.15
C LEU A 109 10.79 8.84 -10.53
N HIS A 110 9.54 8.82 -11.01
CA HIS A 110 8.43 9.55 -10.42
C HIS A 110 7.37 8.58 -9.92
N CYS A 111 6.66 8.96 -8.87
CA CYS A 111 5.51 8.23 -8.36
C CYS A 111 4.39 9.22 -8.04
N THR A 112 3.19 8.90 -8.48
CA THR A 112 1.97 9.53 -7.97
C THR A 112 1.16 8.52 -7.20
N SER A 113 0.52 8.98 -6.13
CA SER A 113 -0.35 8.14 -5.29
C SER A 113 -1.68 8.86 -5.07
N SER A 114 -2.75 8.08 -5.09
CA SER A 114 -4.10 8.56 -4.76
C SER A 114 -4.79 7.53 -3.89
N SER A 115 -5.74 7.98 -3.06
CA SER A 115 -6.46 7.12 -2.12
C SER A 115 -7.94 7.46 -2.12
N THR A 116 -8.79 6.44 -1.98
CA THR A 116 -10.23 6.61 -1.72
C THR A 116 -10.54 6.89 -0.25
N ARG A 117 -9.52 6.94 0.62
CA ARG A 117 -9.67 7.23 2.05
C ARG A 117 -10.52 8.49 2.25
N ASN A 118 -11.52 8.39 3.12
CA ASN A 118 -12.31 9.55 3.50
C ASN A 118 -11.58 10.38 4.57
N LEU A 119 -11.07 11.55 4.18
CA LEU A 119 -10.40 12.47 5.10
C LEU A 119 -11.35 13.08 6.16
N ASN A 120 -12.67 12.96 5.98
CA ASN A 120 -13.69 13.49 6.87
C ASN A 120 -14.27 12.44 7.84
N SER A 121 -13.68 11.24 7.92
CA SER A 121 -14.12 10.22 8.87
C SER A 121 -13.75 10.63 10.31
N THR A 122 -14.64 11.35 10.99
CA THR A 122 -14.64 11.40 12.46
C THR A 122 -15.27 10.13 13.01
N ASP A 123 -14.55 9.44 13.88
CA ASP A 123 -14.99 8.22 14.56
C ASP A 123 -16.33 8.47 15.30
N PRO A 124 -17.42 7.73 15.01
CA PRO A 124 -18.70 7.91 15.69
C PRO A 124 -18.73 7.42 17.15
N LEU A 125 -17.60 7.01 17.76
CA LEU A 125 -17.57 6.50 19.13
C LEU A 125 -17.16 7.52 20.22
N THR A 126 -16.98 8.81 19.90
CA THR A 126 -16.80 9.86 20.91
C THR A 126 -18.01 10.80 20.93
N GLY A 127 -19.09 10.41 21.62
CA GLY A 127 -20.28 11.25 21.70
C GLY A 127 -21.43 10.69 22.53
N THR A 128 -21.13 10.10 23.69
CA THR A 128 -22.12 9.99 24.78
C THR A 128 -21.53 10.65 26.02
N GLU A 129 -21.86 11.92 26.20
CA GLU A 129 -21.98 12.54 27.53
C GLU A 129 -23.46 12.76 27.82
#